data_AF-A0A6I5CRM3-F1
#
_entry.id   AF-A0A6I5CRM3-F1
#
_cell.length_a   1.000
_cell.length_b   1.000
_cell.length_c   1.000
_cell.angle_alpha   90.00
_cell.angle_beta   90.00
_cell.angle_gamma   90.00
#
_symmetry.space_group_name_H-M   'P 1'
#
loop_
_entity.id
_entity.type
_entity.pdbx_description
1 polymer ?
#
loop_
_entity_poly.entity_id
_entity_poly.type
_entity_poly.pdbx_seq_one_letter_code
_entity_poly.pdbx_strand_id
1 'polypeptide(L)' 'ATSLWGLGIGLSLDQPDSWGGLVDLPAGADAADAAVLDGLYAVVSAGGGEDQVALRAQGAYGRRMERAPLGDR' A
#
# COMPACT_ATOMS: atom_id res chain seq x y z
N ALA A 1 -6.34 2.32 -11.79
CA ALA A 1 -5.52 2.12 -10.57
C ALA A 1 -5.55 0.67 -10.08
N THR A 2 -6.72 0.02 -9.98
CA THR A 2 -6.86 -1.35 -9.44
C THR A 2 -6.01 -2.43 -10.13
N SER A 3 -5.82 -2.36 -11.45
CA SER A 3 -5.01 -3.35 -12.18
C SER A 3 -3.54 -3.36 -11.75
N LEU A 4 -3.00 -2.23 -11.29
CA LEU A 4 -1.62 -2.15 -10.81
C LEU A 4 -1.42 -2.92 -9.50
N TRP A 5 -2.42 -2.90 -8.62
CA TRP A 5 -2.43 -3.68 -7.40
C TRP A 5 -2.42 -5.18 -7.69
N GLY A 6 -3.22 -5.63 -8.66
CA GLY A 6 -3.21 -7.04 -9.11
C GLY A 6 -1.86 -7.47 -9.67
N LEU A 7 -1.24 -6.63 -10.51
CA LEU A 7 0.09 -6.89 -11.07
C LEU A 7 1.18 -6.93 -10.00
N GLY A 8 1.14 -6.02 -9.02
CA GLY A 8 2.13 -5.94 -7.95
C GLY A 8 2.20 -7.22 -7.11
N ILE A 9 1.07 -7.90 -6.89
CA ILE A 9 1.08 -9.22 -6.24
C ILE A 9 1.90 -10.23 -7.03
N GLY A 10 1.74 -10.27 -8.37
CA GLY A 10 2.57 -11.14 -9.22
C GLY A 10 4.05 -10.79 -9.14
N LEU A 11 4.38 -9.49 -9.29
CA LEU A 11 5.76 -9.02 -9.23
C LEU A 11 6.45 -9.30 -7.89
N SER A 12 5.71 -9.19 -6.78
CA SER A 12 6.23 -9.51 -5.44
C SER A 12 6.68 -10.97 -5.30
N LEU A 13 6.07 -11.88 -6.09
CA LEU A 13 6.39 -13.30 -6.08
C LEU A 13 7.41 -13.67 -7.17
N ASP A 14 7.32 -13.03 -8.34
CA ASP A 14 8.19 -13.33 -9.47
C ASP A 14 9.61 -12.75 -9.30
N GLN A 15 9.74 -11.58 -8.66
CA GLN A 15 11.01 -10.85 -8.51
C GLN A 15 11.20 -10.25 -7.09
N PRO A 16 11.16 -11.09 -6.03
CA PRO A 16 11.13 -10.62 -4.64
C PRO A 16 12.34 -9.74 -4.26
N ASP A 17 13.52 -10.01 -4.82
CA ASP A 17 14.75 -9.27 -4.48
C ASP A 17 14.77 -7.82 -5.01
N SER A 18 13.88 -7.50 -5.96
CA SER A 18 13.75 -6.16 -6.55
C SER A 18 12.43 -5.48 -6.22
N TRP A 19 11.54 -6.19 -5.53
CA TRP A 19 10.23 -5.67 -5.17
C TRP A 19 10.32 -4.88 -3.85
N GLY A 20 10.00 -3.59 -3.93
CA GLY A 20 9.91 -2.73 -2.74
C GLY A 20 8.50 -2.67 -2.14
N GLY A 21 7.47 -2.64 -2.99
CA GLY A 21 6.07 -2.56 -2.57
C GLY A 21 5.22 -1.60 -3.39
N LEU A 22 3.96 -1.45 -2.97
CA LEU A 22 2.97 -0.53 -3.49
C LEU A 22 2.49 0.41 -2.38
N VAL A 23 2.43 1.71 -2.71
CA VAL A 23 1.84 2.73 -1.86
C VAL A 23 0.73 3.44 -2.62
N ASP A 24 -0.49 3.43 -2.07
CA ASP A 24 -1.61 4.22 -2.57
C ASP A 24 -1.70 5.56 -1.84
N LEU A 25 -1.59 6.64 -2.60
CA LEU A 25 -1.63 8.02 -2.13
C LEU A 25 -3.07 8.58 -2.15
N PRO A 26 -3.41 9.56 -1.30
CA PRO A 26 -4.66 10.29 -1.43
C PRO A 26 -4.72 11.00 -2.79
N ALA A 27 -5.93 11.19 -3.33
CA ALA A 27 -6.13 11.78 -4.65
C ALA A 27 -6.12 13.31 -4.62
N GLY A 28 -5.82 13.94 -5.76
CA GLY A 28 -5.95 15.39 -5.92
C GLY A 28 -4.83 16.19 -5.23
N ALA A 29 -5.18 17.39 -4.73
CA ALA A 29 -4.20 18.29 -4.10
C ALA A 29 -3.57 17.68 -2.83
N ASP A 30 -4.31 16.80 -2.14
CA ASP A 30 -3.89 16.14 -0.91
C ASP A 30 -2.69 15.19 -1.14
N ALA A 31 -2.45 14.74 -2.37
CA ALA A 31 -1.29 13.91 -2.71
C ALA A 31 0.05 14.63 -2.49
N ALA A 32 0.05 15.96 -2.61
CA ALA A 32 1.24 16.81 -2.47
C ALA A 32 1.34 17.46 -1.09
N ASP A 33 0.45 17.11 -0.15
CA ASP A 33 0.53 17.58 1.23
C ASP A 33 1.85 17.10 1.87
N ALA A 34 2.53 18.00 2.59
CA ALA A 34 3.81 17.70 3.23
C ALA A 34 3.71 16.50 4.19
N ALA A 35 2.60 16.36 4.92
CA ALA A 35 2.39 15.23 5.82
C ALA A 35 2.28 13.89 5.06
N VAL A 36 1.71 13.91 3.85
CA VAL A 36 1.63 12.72 2.99
C VAL A 36 3.00 12.34 2.45
N LEU A 37 3.81 13.34 2.06
CA LEU A 37 5.18 13.12 1.59
C LEU A 37 6.10 12.61 2.70
N ASP A 38 5.99 13.16 3.91
CA ASP A 38 6.71 12.68 5.09
C ASP A 38 6.29 11.25 5.45
N GLY A 39 4.99 10.94 5.36
CA GLY A 39 4.46 9.60 5.53
C GLY A 39 4.99 8.62 4.48
N LEU A 40 5.10 9.04 3.22
CA LEU A 40 5.69 8.24 2.14
C LEU A 40 7.15 7.96 2.40
N TYR A 41 7.92 8.97 2.81
CA TYR A 41 9.32 8.80 3.19
C TYR A 41 9.46 7.80 4.34
N ALA A 42 8.63 7.92 5.38
CA ALA A 42 8.63 7.01 6.52
C ALA A 42 8.33 5.57 6.10
N VAL A 43 7.33 5.35 5.23
CA VAL A 43 6.99 4.01 4.72
C VAL A 43 8.14 3.40 3.93
N VAL A 44 8.72 4.13 2.98
CA VAL A 44 9.80 3.62 2.11
C VAL A 44 11.09 3.35 2.89
N SER A 45 11.32 4.06 4.00
CA SER A 45 12.51 3.90 4.85
C SER A 45 12.33 2.94 6.04
N ALA A 46 11.11 2.45 6.31
CA ALA A 46 10.81 1.67 7.52
C ALA A 46 11.50 0.29 7.58
N GLY A 47 11.80 -0.33 6.43
CA GLY A 47 12.46 -1.64 6.36
C GLY A 47 11.68 -2.82 6.97
N GLY A 48 10.41 -2.63 7.34
CA GLY A 48 9.61 -3.54 8.16
C GLY A 48 8.90 -4.68 7.41
N GLY A 49 9.21 -4.90 6.13
CA GLY A 49 8.62 -5.98 5.31
C GLY A 49 7.17 -5.77 4.88
N GLU A 50 6.53 -4.67 5.29
CA GLU A 50 5.22 -4.28 4.74
C GLU A 50 5.39 -3.72 3.33
N ASP A 51 4.80 -4.37 2.34
CA ASP A 51 4.97 -4.04 0.92
C ASP A 51 3.70 -3.51 0.25
N GLN A 52 2.61 -3.33 1.01
CA GLN A 52 1.30 -2.93 0.51
C GLN A 52 0.62 -1.95 1.46
N VAL A 53 0.81 -0.66 1.20
CA VAL A 53 0.43 0.43 2.11
C VAL A 53 -0.54 1.41 1.45
N ALA A 54 -1.50 1.90 2.21
CA ALA A 54 -2.30 3.07 1.86
C ALA A 54 -1.96 4.23 2.80
N LEU A 55 -1.61 5.39 2.23
CA LEU A 55 -1.42 6.63 2.98
C LEU A 55 -2.69 7.46 2.95
N ARG A 56 -3.11 7.94 4.12
CA ARG A 56 -4.25 8.84 4.30
C ARG A 56 -3.86 9.92 5.30
N ALA A 57 -4.68 10.95 5.44
CA ALA A 57 -4.46 12.02 6.43
C ALA A 57 -4.31 11.49 7.87
N GLN A 58 -4.91 10.36 8.19
CA GLN A 58 -4.86 9.72 9.51
C GLN A 58 -3.61 8.85 9.73
N GLY A 59 -2.85 8.54 8.68
CA GLY A 59 -1.63 7.74 8.76
C GLY A 59 -1.50 6.68 7.66
N ALA A 60 -0.60 5.72 7.91
CA ALA A 60 -0.31 4.59 7.03
C ALA A 60 -1.07 3.34 7.45
N TYR A 61 -1.61 2.61 6.47
CA TYR A 61 -2.39 1.39 6.67
C TYR A 61 -1.81 0.25 5.84
N GLY A 62 -1.45 -0.86 6.48
CA GLY A 62 -1.01 -2.09 5.80
C GLY A 62 -2.20 -2.93 5.33
N ARG A 63 -2.07 -3.59 4.18
CA ARG A 63 -3.13 -4.46 3.65
C ARG A 63 -3.18 -5.77 4.40
N ARG A 64 -4.36 -6.16 4.89
CA ARG A 64 -4.61 -7.48 5.49
C ARG A 64 -5.84 -8.11 4.86
N MET A 65 -5.81 -9.45 4.74
CA MET A 65 -6.96 -10.23 4.33
C MET A 65 -7.65 -10.77 5.58
N GLU A 66 -8.95 -10.53 5.67
CA GLU A 66 -9.78 -11.08 6.73
C GLU A 66 -10.79 -12.09 6.16
N ARG A 67 -11.26 -13.00 7.01
CA ARG A 67 -12.35 -13.90 6.64
C ARG A 67 -13.65 -13.12 6.57
N ALA A 68 -14.24 -13.03 5.38
CA ALA A 68 -15.61 -12.60 5.24
C ALA A 68 -16.55 -13.73 5.72
N PRO A 69 -17.58 -13.44 6.52
CA PRO A 69 -18.60 -14.43 6.84
C PRO A 69 -19.30 -14.86 5.55
N LEU A 70 -19.53 -16.17 5.41
CA LEU A 70 -20.47 -16.68 4.42
C LEU A 70 -21.86 -16.23 4.86
N GLY A 71 -22.44 -15.24 4.18
CA GLY A 71 -23.85 -14.88 4.39
C GLY A 71 -24.75 -16.09 4.14
N ASP A 72 -25.90 -16.14 4.80
CA ASP A 72 -26.92 -17.15 4.52
C ASP A 72 -27.31 -17.05 3.04
N ARG A 73 -27.14 -18.16 2.31
CA ARG A 73 -27.51 -18.28 0.89
C ARG A 73 -29.01 -18.30 0.69
#